data_AF-A0A3C0HPH0-F1
#
_entry.id   AF-A0A3C0HPH0-F1
#
_cell.length_a   1.000
_cell.length_b   1.000
_cell.length_c   1.000
_cell.angle_alpha   90.00
_cell.angle_beta   90.00
_cell.angle_gamma   90.00
#
_symmetry.space_group_name_H-M   'P 1'
#
loop_
_entity.id
_entity.type
_entity.pdbx_description
1 polymer ?
#
loop_
_entity_poly.entity_id
_entity_poly.type
_entity_poly.pdbx_seq_one_letter_code
_entity_poly.pdbx_strand_id
1 'polypeptide(L)'
;AARLRMYTDVDGGTMQPCDPPRALDGDEIPAVIADYVRSTELAFEAGFDGVELHGTSGYLPAQFLSTGTNHRDDDWGGSVAGRIRFFVEVASAMADVDGADRIGFRICPGNPFNDLHDDDPEETFRALLAALDPLGLAYCHTLRLPTGPVDNEALCRQGFSGPLIINDSYEPAEANQALAEGRGDAVAFGRRFITNPDLVDRIAGGHELASTRADHIYDPGPQGYIDFPTRSG
;
A
#
# COMPACT_ATOMS: atom_id res chain seq x y z
N ALA A 1 -5.49 23.20 5.73
CA ALA A 1 -4.19 23.32 5.02
C ALA A 1 -3.37 22.11 5.41
N ALA A 2 -2.86 21.35 4.43
CA ALA A 2 -2.02 20.18 4.70
C ALA A 2 -0.81 20.60 5.55
N ARG A 3 -0.54 19.86 6.62
CA ARG A 3 0.64 20.08 7.48
C ARG A 3 1.85 19.26 7.03
N LEU A 4 1.67 18.51 5.94
CA LEU A 4 2.67 17.65 5.34
C LEU A 4 3.90 18.46 4.91
N ARG A 5 5.06 17.86 5.16
CA ARG A 5 6.32 18.23 4.51
C ARG A 5 6.76 17.05 3.67
N MET A 6 7.33 17.31 2.50
CA MET A 6 7.87 16.28 1.61
C MET A 6 9.39 16.45 1.52
N TYR A 7 10.10 15.33 1.46
CA TYR A 7 11.53 15.35 1.20
C TYR A 7 11.78 15.76 -0.25
N THR A 8 12.72 16.66 -0.45
CA THR A 8 13.15 17.11 -1.78
C THR A 8 14.67 17.16 -1.82
N ASP A 9 15.26 16.94 -2.99
CA ASP A 9 16.71 17.03 -3.24
C ASP A 9 17.24 18.48 -3.22
N VAL A 10 16.36 19.49 -3.23
CA VAL A 10 16.76 20.89 -2.99
C VAL A 10 17.30 21.13 -1.58
N ASP A 11 18.18 22.12 -1.48
CA ASP A 11 18.87 22.54 -0.24
C ASP A 11 19.59 21.40 0.50
N GLY A 12 20.13 20.43 -0.24
CA GLY A 12 20.90 19.34 0.34
C GLY A 12 20.04 18.24 0.98
N GLY A 13 18.79 18.07 0.54
CA GLY A 13 17.97 16.96 0.97
C GLY A 13 17.20 17.25 2.26
N THR A 14 16.22 18.15 2.19
CA THR A 14 15.48 18.61 3.38
C THR A 14 13.98 18.47 3.22
N MET A 15 13.27 18.43 4.35
CA MET A 15 11.81 18.40 4.38
C MET A 15 11.26 19.80 4.06
N GLN A 16 10.55 19.94 2.94
CA GLN A 16 9.97 21.19 2.48
C GLN A 16 8.46 21.22 2.72
N PRO A 17 7.85 22.38 3.02
CA PRO A 17 6.40 22.49 3.10
C PRO A 17 5.78 22.15 1.73
N CYS A 18 4.66 21.44 1.73
CA CYS A 18 3.90 21.20 0.52
C CYS A 18 3.03 22.43 0.18
N ASP A 19 2.93 22.74 -1.11
CA ASP A 19 1.94 23.71 -1.58
C ASP A 19 0.51 23.17 -1.39
N PRO A 20 -0.49 24.05 -1.18
CA PRO A 20 -1.89 23.62 -1.17
C PRO A 20 -2.26 22.94 -2.49
N PRO A 21 -2.82 21.71 -2.46
CA PRO A 21 -3.22 21.03 -3.69
C PRO A 21 -4.43 21.71 -4.33
N ARG A 22 -4.56 21.58 -5.64
CA ARG A 22 -5.80 21.86 -6.37
C ARG A 22 -6.70 20.62 -6.29
N ALA A 23 -7.95 20.78 -5.87
CA ALA A 23 -8.92 19.71 -5.97
C ALA A 23 -9.21 19.38 -7.45
N LEU A 24 -9.22 18.10 -7.80
CA LEU A 24 -9.67 17.66 -9.12
C LEU A 24 -11.15 17.99 -9.31
N ASP A 25 -11.56 18.42 -10.49
CA ASP A 25 -12.96 18.48 -10.85
C ASP A 25 -13.48 17.05 -11.12
N GLY A 26 -14.79 16.83 -10.93
CA GLY A 26 -15.37 15.48 -11.03
C GLY A 26 -15.21 14.85 -12.41
N ASP A 27 -15.10 15.67 -13.47
CA ASP A 27 -14.87 15.27 -14.86
C ASP A 27 -13.39 15.04 -15.20
N GLU A 28 -12.45 15.42 -14.33
CA GLU A 28 -11.02 15.10 -14.47
C GLU A 28 -10.70 13.69 -13.96
N ILE A 29 -11.50 13.14 -13.04
CA ILE A 29 -11.24 11.84 -12.40
C ILE A 29 -11.20 10.68 -13.41
N PRO A 30 -12.07 10.60 -14.44
CA PRO A 30 -11.95 9.58 -15.48
C PRO A 30 -10.59 9.58 -16.20
N ALA A 31 -9.96 10.74 -16.38
CA ALA A 31 -8.63 10.82 -16.99
C ALA A 31 -7.55 10.25 -16.04
N VAL A 32 -7.65 10.52 -14.73
CA VAL A 32 -6.75 9.92 -13.73
C VAL A 32 -6.90 8.40 -13.70
N ILE A 33 -8.12 7.87 -13.78
CA ILE A 33 -8.36 6.42 -13.89
C ILE A 33 -7.69 5.87 -15.15
N ALA A 34 -7.80 6.56 -16.29
CA ALA A 34 -7.14 6.16 -17.53
C ALA A 34 -5.60 6.14 -17.41
N ASP A 35 -4.99 7.02 -16.60
CA ASP A 35 -3.55 6.98 -16.33
C ASP A 35 -3.14 5.70 -15.55
N TYR A 36 -3.96 5.21 -14.62
CA TYR A 36 -3.74 3.92 -13.95
C TYR A 36 -3.86 2.75 -14.93
N VAL A 37 -4.86 2.78 -15.82
CA VAL A 37 -5.02 1.78 -16.89
C VAL A 37 -3.77 1.78 -17.78
N ARG A 38 -3.35 2.94 -18.28
CA ARG A 38 -2.18 3.06 -19.13
C ARG A 38 -0.90 2.58 -18.43
N SER A 39 -0.76 2.88 -17.14
CA SER A 39 0.38 2.40 -16.35
C SER A 39 0.38 0.88 -16.18
N THR A 40 -0.81 0.28 -16.06
CA THR A 40 -0.99 -1.17 -15.98
C THR A 40 -0.63 -1.86 -17.30
N GLU A 41 -1.09 -1.32 -18.43
CA GLU A 41 -0.70 -1.78 -19.77
C GLU A 41 0.83 -1.75 -19.93
N LEU A 42 1.46 -0.62 -19.60
CA LEU A 42 2.91 -0.45 -19.69
C LEU A 42 3.68 -1.43 -18.79
N ALA A 43 3.17 -1.72 -17.58
CA ALA A 43 3.77 -2.71 -16.71
C ALA A 43 3.73 -4.12 -17.33
N PHE A 44 2.60 -4.51 -17.93
CA PHE A 44 2.50 -5.80 -18.60
C PHE A 44 3.31 -5.86 -19.90
N GLU A 45 3.37 -4.78 -20.68
CA GLU A 45 4.26 -4.65 -21.84
C GLU A 45 5.75 -4.82 -21.42
N ALA A 46 6.12 -4.32 -20.23
CA ALA A 46 7.45 -4.49 -19.66
C ALA A 46 7.73 -5.89 -19.06
N GLY A 47 6.72 -6.77 -19.00
CA GLY A 47 6.84 -8.14 -18.53
C GLY A 47 6.63 -8.34 -17.02
N PHE A 48 6.01 -7.39 -16.33
CA PHE A 48 5.61 -7.61 -14.92
C PHE A 48 4.53 -8.70 -14.83
N ASP A 49 4.63 -9.57 -13.82
CA ASP A 49 3.64 -10.63 -13.57
C ASP A 49 2.30 -10.08 -13.03
N GLY A 50 2.32 -8.94 -12.35
CA GLY A 50 1.16 -8.30 -11.75
C GLY A 50 1.46 -6.86 -11.33
N VAL A 51 0.43 -6.13 -10.91
CA VAL A 51 0.54 -4.76 -10.38
C VAL A 51 -0.20 -4.61 -9.06
N GLU A 52 0.26 -3.73 -8.18
CA GLU A 52 -0.37 -3.45 -6.87
C GLU A 52 -0.92 -2.01 -6.83
N LEU A 53 -2.23 -1.86 -6.65
CA LEU A 53 -2.86 -0.56 -6.44
C LEU A 53 -2.52 -0.03 -5.04
N HIS A 54 -1.78 1.08 -4.99
CA HIS A 54 -1.30 1.64 -3.74
C HIS A 54 -2.34 2.53 -3.04
N GLY A 55 -2.95 1.98 -1.99
CA GLY A 55 -4.09 2.53 -1.26
C GLY A 55 -3.83 3.00 0.16
N THR A 56 -2.59 3.34 0.49
CA THR A 56 -2.19 3.70 1.86
C THR A 56 -1.21 4.87 1.87
N SER A 57 -0.66 5.20 3.04
CA SER A 57 0.41 6.19 3.22
C SER A 57 0.07 7.60 2.70
N GLY A 58 -1.21 7.96 2.70
CA GLY A 58 -1.68 9.30 2.33
C GLY A 58 -1.45 9.70 0.88
N TYR A 59 -1.26 8.74 -0.04
CA TYR A 59 -1.25 8.98 -1.48
C TYR A 59 -2.68 9.08 -2.05
N LEU A 60 -2.79 9.41 -3.34
CA LEU A 60 -4.06 9.81 -3.95
C LEU A 60 -5.24 8.86 -3.68
N PRO A 61 -5.16 7.52 -3.85
CA PRO A 61 -6.29 6.66 -3.51
C PRO A 61 -6.67 6.72 -2.02
N ALA A 62 -5.68 6.79 -1.12
CA ALA A 62 -5.92 6.92 0.32
C ALA A 62 -6.56 8.29 0.68
N GLN A 63 -6.20 9.35 -0.05
CA GLN A 63 -6.81 10.68 0.13
C GLN A 63 -8.30 10.68 -0.23
N PHE A 64 -8.72 9.93 -1.26
CA PHE A 64 -10.14 9.78 -1.57
C PHE A 64 -10.91 9.02 -0.48
N LEU A 65 -10.30 7.99 0.13
CA LEU A 65 -10.93 7.17 1.17
C LEU A 65 -11.21 7.94 2.48
N SER A 66 -10.32 8.86 2.85
CA SER A 66 -10.25 9.47 4.19
C SER A 66 -11.22 10.65 4.36
N THR A 67 -11.96 10.70 5.49
CA THR A 67 -12.80 11.88 5.82
C THR A 67 -11.99 13.15 6.07
N GLY A 68 -10.74 13.03 6.54
CA GLY A 68 -9.85 14.16 6.81
C GLY A 68 -9.23 14.80 5.57
N THR A 69 -9.32 14.16 4.40
CA THR A 69 -8.73 14.68 3.15
C THR A 69 -9.73 14.79 2.00
N ASN A 70 -10.78 13.96 1.96
CA ASN A 70 -11.87 14.07 1.00
C ASN A 70 -13.05 14.86 1.57
N HIS A 71 -13.13 16.13 1.20
CA HIS A 71 -14.23 17.04 1.54
C HIS A 71 -15.12 17.38 0.35
N ARG A 72 -15.14 16.53 -0.69
CA ARG A 72 -15.95 16.75 -1.88
C ARG A 72 -17.43 16.61 -1.56
N ASP A 73 -18.25 17.34 -2.29
CA ASP A 73 -19.71 17.32 -2.25
C ASP A 73 -20.34 16.72 -3.53
N ASP A 74 -19.50 16.14 -4.39
CA ASP A 74 -19.90 15.42 -5.60
C ASP A 74 -19.91 13.89 -5.40
N ASP A 75 -20.11 13.17 -6.50
CA ASP A 75 -20.19 11.72 -6.59
C ASP A 75 -18.95 10.95 -6.07
N TRP A 76 -17.84 11.65 -5.81
CA TRP A 76 -16.56 11.09 -5.39
C TRP A 76 -16.22 11.38 -3.93
N GLY A 77 -17.16 11.91 -3.15
CA GLY A 77 -16.96 12.18 -1.73
C GLY A 77 -18.25 12.30 -0.92
N GLY A 78 -18.13 12.93 0.25
CA GLY A 78 -19.21 13.05 1.24
C GLY A 78 -19.56 11.71 1.90
N SER A 79 -20.31 10.86 1.20
CA SER A 79 -20.68 9.52 1.68
C SER A 79 -19.53 8.53 1.59
N VAL A 80 -19.55 7.46 2.40
CA VAL A 80 -18.59 6.34 2.29
C VAL A 80 -18.57 5.78 0.87
N ALA A 81 -19.74 5.61 0.25
CA ALA A 81 -19.86 5.11 -1.12
C ALA A 81 -19.13 6.02 -2.12
N GLY A 82 -19.25 7.35 -1.98
CA GLY A 82 -18.52 8.31 -2.81
C GLY A 82 -17.01 8.25 -2.58
N ARG A 83 -16.57 8.16 -1.32
CA ARG A 83 -15.14 8.10 -0.96
C ARG A 83 -14.44 6.85 -1.47
N ILE A 84 -15.09 5.68 -1.43
CA ILE A 84 -14.50 4.43 -1.95
C ILE A 84 -14.55 4.33 -3.48
N ARG A 85 -15.42 5.11 -4.13
CA ARG A 85 -15.70 4.99 -5.57
C ARG A 85 -14.46 5.08 -6.44
N PHE A 86 -13.60 6.07 -6.20
CA PHE A 86 -12.35 6.23 -6.94
C PHE A 86 -11.48 4.97 -6.87
N PHE A 87 -11.30 4.43 -5.68
CA PHE A 87 -10.49 3.22 -5.49
C PHE A 87 -11.07 2.02 -6.25
N VAL A 88 -12.38 1.79 -6.10
CA VAL A 88 -13.07 0.66 -6.72
C VAL A 88 -13.05 0.78 -8.24
N GLU A 89 -13.30 1.97 -8.79
CA GLU A 89 -13.25 2.19 -10.24
C GLU A 89 -11.83 2.04 -10.79
N VAL A 90 -10.78 2.51 -10.09
CA VAL A 90 -9.38 2.25 -10.48
C VAL A 90 -9.07 0.76 -10.46
N ALA A 91 -9.40 0.05 -9.37
CA ALA A 91 -9.12 -1.38 -9.25
C ALA A 91 -9.84 -2.20 -10.33
N SER A 92 -11.11 -1.89 -10.60
CA SER A 92 -11.89 -2.52 -11.68
C SER A 92 -11.28 -2.23 -13.05
N ALA A 93 -10.93 -0.98 -13.34
CA ALA A 93 -10.37 -0.61 -14.64
C ALA A 93 -8.98 -1.23 -14.88
N MET A 94 -8.16 -1.37 -13.83
CA MET A 94 -6.89 -2.11 -13.90
C MET A 94 -7.12 -3.59 -14.18
N ALA A 95 -8.12 -4.20 -13.55
CA ALA A 95 -8.47 -5.61 -13.77
C ALA A 95 -8.97 -5.89 -15.19
N ASP A 96 -9.65 -4.92 -15.82
CA ASP A 96 -10.11 -5.03 -17.21
C ASP A 96 -8.98 -5.08 -18.26
N VAL A 97 -7.74 -4.72 -17.89
CA VAL A 97 -6.58 -4.73 -18.80
C VAL A 97 -6.17 -6.16 -19.18
N ASP A 98 -5.95 -7.01 -18.18
CA ASP A 98 -5.46 -8.40 -18.41
C ASP A 98 -5.80 -9.35 -17.25
N GLY A 99 -6.95 -9.15 -16.60
CA GLY A 99 -7.47 -10.05 -15.58
C GLY A 99 -7.26 -9.57 -14.14
N ALA A 100 -8.29 -9.80 -13.30
CA ALA A 100 -8.28 -9.44 -11.89
C ALA A 100 -7.26 -10.22 -11.06
N ASP A 101 -6.93 -11.45 -11.45
CA ASP A 101 -5.99 -12.35 -10.79
C ASP A 101 -4.52 -11.89 -10.89
N ARG A 102 -4.27 -10.77 -11.58
CA ARG A 102 -2.96 -10.11 -11.70
C ARG A 102 -2.90 -8.74 -11.01
N ILE A 103 -3.99 -8.31 -10.38
CA ILE A 103 -4.11 -7.03 -9.70
C ILE A 103 -4.20 -7.26 -8.19
N GLY A 104 -3.20 -6.78 -7.45
CA GLY A 104 -3.27 -6.67 -6.00
C GLY A 104 -3.68 -5.26 -5.56
N PHE A 105 -4.07 -5.11 -4.30
CA PHE A 105 -4.29 -3.79 -3.70
C PHE A 105 -3.72 -3.74 -2.29
N ARG A 106 -3.17 -2.58 -1.92
CA ARG A 106 -2.54 -2.37 -0.62
C ARG A 106 -3.23 -1.29 0.20
N ILE A 107 -3.61 -1.60 1.43
CA ILE A 107 -4.31 -0.70 2.34
C ILE A 107 -3.69 -0.71 3.75
N CYS A 108 -3.98 0.31 4.54
CA CYS A 108 -3.71 0.30 5.98
C CYS A 108 -4.74 1.19 6.68
N PRO A 109 -5.88 0.61 7.09
CA PRO A 109 -6.89 1.34 7.86
C PRO A 109 -6.27 2.03 9.08
N GLY A 110 -6.62 3.30 9.29
CA GLY A 110 -6.14 4.10 10.42
C GLY A 110 -4.69 4.58 10.34
N ASN A 111 -3.96 4.37 9.23
CA ASN A 111 -2.59 4.86 9.08
C ASN A 111 -2.55 6.40 9.02
N PRO A 112 -1.89 7.09 9.98
CA PRO A 112 -1.87 8.56 10.02
C PRO A 112 -0.76 9.17 9.15
N PHE A 113 0.04 8.35 8.46
CA PHE A 113 1.16 8.83 7.66
C PHE A 113 0.69 9.81 6.57
N ASN A 114 1.51 10.83 6.32
CA ASN A 114 1.21 11.94 5.41
C ASN A 114 -0.04 12.78 5.77
N ASP A 115 -0.28 13.03 7.07
CA ASP A 115 -1.40 13.86 7.57
C ASP A 115 -2.78 13.26 7.22
N LEU A 116 -2.83 11.94 6.99
CA LEU A 116 -4.05 11.21 6.70
C LEU A 116 -4.84 10.97 8.00
N HIS A 117 -6.16 11.17 7.95
CA HIS A 117 -7.06 10.92 9.07
C HIS A 117 -8.42 10.46 8.58
N ASP A 118 -8.98 9.42 9.18
CA ASP A 118 -10.33 8.94 8.91
C ASP A 118 -11.08 8.82 10.23
N ASP A 119 -12.29 9.38 10.31
CA ASP A 119 -13.07 9.42 11.55
C ASP A 119 -13.63 8.04 11.91
N ASP A 120 -13.94 7.21 10.91
CA ASP A 120 -14.37 5.82 11.07
C ASP A 120 -13.70 4.92 10.02
N PRO A 121 -12.42 4.55 10.24
CA PRO A 121 -11.71 3.67 9.32
C PRO A 121 -12.31 2.25 9.29
N GLU A 122 -13.07 1.82 10.29
CA GLU A 122 -13.74 0.52 10.20
C GLU A 122 -14.87 0.57 9.17
N GLU A 123 -15.74 1.58 9.23
CA GLU A 123 -16.82 1.78 8.25
C GLU A 123 -16.27 1.90 6.82
N THR A 124 -15.30 2.80 6.60
CA THR A 124 -14.71 3.04 5.29
C THR A 124 -14.14 1.77 4.67
N PHE A 125 -13.33 1.03 5.43
CA PHE A 125 -12.61 -0.12 4.88
C PHE A 125 -13.46 -1.38 4.83
N ARG A 126 -14.49 -1.56 5.69
CA ARG A 126 -15.52 -2.61 5.49
C ARG A 126 -16.25 -2.41 4.17
N ALA A 127 -16.68 -1.17 3.88
CA ALA A 127 -17.37 -0.86 2.64
C ALA A 127 -16.46 -1.06 1.41
N LEU A 128 -15.20 -0.63 1.50
CA LEU A 128 -14.21 -0.82 0.43
C LEU A 128 -13.99 -2.32 0.15
N LEU A 129 -13.71 -3.12 1.17
CA LEU A 129 -13.45 -4.55 1.02
C LEU A 129 -14.67 -5.28 0.43
N ALA A 130 -15.88 -4.96 0.89
CA ALA A 130 -17.11 -5.53 0.35
C ALA A 130 -17.34 -5.18 -1.13
N ALA A 131 -16.89 -4.00 -1.58
CA ALA A 131 -16.97 -3.59 -2.98
C ALA A 131 -15.88 -4.23 -3.86
N LEU A 132 -14.69 -4.52 -3.30
CA LEU A 132 -13.57 -5.12 -4.01
C LEU A 132 -13.64 -6.65 -4.09
N ASP A 133 -14.24 -7.32 -3.09
CA ASP A 133 -14.31 -8.78 -3.01
C ASP A 133 -14.91 -9.45 -4.27
N PRO A 134 -16.02 -8.95 -4.85
CA PRO A 134 -16.60 -9.54 -6.06
C PRO A 134 -15.72 -9.42 -7.31
N LEU A 135 -14.71 -8.54 -7.30
CA LEU A 135 -13.80 -8.38 -8.44
C LEU A 135 -12.83 -9.55 -8.58
N GLY A 136 -12.62 -10.35 -7.52
CA GLY A 136 -11.70 -11.50 -7.58
C GLY A 136 -10.24 -11.10 -7.78
N LEU A 137 -9.81 -9.99 -7.16
CA LEU A 137 -8.44 -9.48 -7.22
C LEU A 137 -7.41 -10.50 -6.69
N ALA A 138 -6.17 -10.41 -7.16
CA ALA A 138 -5.08 -11.34 -6.86
C ALA A 138 -4.79 -11.48 -5.36
N TYR A 139 -4.75 -10.36 -4.64
CA TYR A 139 -4.53 -10.32 -3.19
C TYR A 139 -4.92 -8.96 -2.58
N CYS A 140 -5.24 -9.00 -1.28
CA CYS A 140 -5.21 -7.85 -0.40
C CYS A 140 -3.86 -7.80 0.32
N HIS A 141 -3.22 -6.65 0.38
CA HIS A 141 -1.99 -6.44 1.15
C HIS A 141 -2.26 -5.41 2.25
N THR A 142 -2.15 -5.82 3.51
CA THR A 142 -2.45 -4.95 4.64
C THR A 142 -1.29 -4.86 5.61
N LEU A 143 -1.16 -3.71 6.28
CA LEU A 143 -0.22 -3.54 7.37
C LEU A 143 -0.98 -3.64 8.69
N ARG A 144 -0.44 -4.36 9.68
CA ARG A 144 -0.92 -4.22 11.05
C ARG A 144 -0.55 -2.84 11.58
N LEU A 145 -1.41 -2.33 12.47
CA LEU A 145 -1.18 -1.09 13.19
C LEU A 145 -1.49 -1.36 14.66
N PRO A 146 -0.53 -1.84 15.48
CA PRO A 146 -0.81 -2.34 16.82
C PRO A 146 -1.46 -1.34 17.78
N THR A 147 -1.23 -0.04 17.55
CA THR A 147 -1.86 1.06 18.31
C THR A 147 -2.96 1.77 17.50
N GLY A 148 -3.38 1.17 16.39
CA GLY A 148 -4.40 1.67 15.51
C GLY A 148 -5.81 1.44 16.05
N PRO A 149 -6.81 2.14 15.48
CA PRO A 149 -8.21 2.00 15.91
C PRO A 149 -8.85 0.67 15.48
N VAL A 150 -8.25 -0.04 14.53
CA VAL A 150 -8.80 -1.26 13.92
C VAL A 150 -7.74 -2.35 13.84
N ASP A 151 -8.15 -3.60 14.02
CA ASP A 151 -7.34 -4.77 13.69
C ASP A 151 -7.38 -4.98 12.17
N ASN A 152 -6.36 -4.47 11.49
CA ASN A 152 -6.31 -4.47 10.03
C ASN A 152 -6.23 -5.88 9.42
N GLU A 153 -5.56 -6.82 10.08
CA GLU A 153 -5.46 -8.21 9.61
C GLU A 153 -6.84 -8.87 9.69
N ALA A 154 -7.49 -8.77 10.85
CA ALA A 154 -8.83 -9.33 11.05
C ALA A 154 -9.88 -8.69 10.13
N LEU A 155 -9.83 -7.37 9.94
CA LEU A 155 -10.73 -6.65 9.06
C LEU A 155 -10.61 -7.15 7.62
N CYS A 156 -9.39 -7.22 7.09
CA CYS A 156 -9.14 -7.66 5.71
C CYS A 156 -9.52 -9.13 5.54
N ARG A 157 -9.20 -9.98 6.54
CA ARG A 157 -9.56 -11.40 6.51
C ARG A 157 -11.06 -11.64 6.49
N GLN A 158 -11.85 -10.80 7.16
CA GLN A 158 -13.31 -10.89 7.17
C GLN A 158 -13.96 -10.31 5.91
N GLY A 159 -13.35 -9.27 5.33
CA GLY A 159 -13.94 -8.50 4.23
C GLY A 159 -13.50 -8.93 2.83
N PHE A 160 -12.43 -9.72 2.71
CA PHE A 160 -11.89 -10.19 1.43
C PHE A 160 -11.65 -11.70 1.45
N SER A 161 -12.24 -12.40 0.47
CA SER A 161 -12.22 -13.86 0.36
C SER A 161 -10.96 -14.40 -0.33
N GLY A 162 -10.21 -13.55 -1.02
CA GLY A 162 -8.96 -13.90 -1.69
C GLY A 162 -7.73 -13.94 -0.77
N PRO A 163 -6.54 -14.13 -1.34
CA PRO A 163 -5.29 -14.15 -0.58
C PRO A 163 -5.00 -12.83 0.15
N LEU A 164 -4.47 -12.92 1.37
CA LEU A 164 -4.06 -11.77 2.18
C LEU A 164 -2.56 -11.82 2.47
N ILE A 165 -1.86 -10.76 2.10
CA ILE A 165 -0.47 -10.51 2.47
C ILE A 165 -0.46 -9.57 3.67
N ILE A 166 0.10 -10.01 4.79
CA ILE A 166 0.24 -9.18 6.00
C ILE A 166 1.64 -8.58 6.10
N ASN A 167 1.74 -7.38 6.65
CA ASN A 167 2.97 -6.60 6.72
C ASN A 167 3.05 -5.79 8.01
N ASP A 168 4.24 -5.27 8.29
CA ASP A 168 4.72 -4.50 9.45
C ASP A 168 5.64 -5.27 10.41
N SER A 169 6.94 -5.13 10.14
CA SER A 169 8.03 -5.40 11.07
C SER A 169 8.01 -6.80 11.73
N TYR A 170 7.41 -7.79 11.06
CA TYR A 170 7.44 -9.17 11.52
C TYR A 170 8.88 -9.67 11.62
N GLU A 171 9.14 -10.44 12.67
CA GLU A 171 10.29 -11.34 12.72
C GLU A 171 9.89 -12.73 12.17
N PRO A 172 10.84 -13.52 11.63
CA PRO A 172 10.51 -14.78 10.95
C PRO A 172 9.68 -15.77 11.80
N ALA A 173 9.98 -15.87 13.09
CA ALA A 173 9.21 -16.74 14.00
C ALA A 173 7.77 -16.24 14.19
N GLU A 174 7.60 -14.92 14.33
CA GLU A 174 6.29 -14.29 14.47
C GLU A 174 5.47 -14.42 13.18
N ALA A 175 6.12 -14.27 12.01
CA ALA A 175 5.51 -14.47 10.71
C ALA A 175 4.96 -15.90 10.57
N ASN A 176 5.79 -16.91 10.90
CA ASN A 176 5.35 -18.32 10.87
C ASN A 176 4.17 -18.58 11.80
N GLN A 177 4.17 -17.99 13.00
CA GLN A 177 3.06 -18.09 13.93
C GLN A 177 1.78 -17.44 13.35
N ALA A 178 1.89 -16.25 12.77
CA ALA A 178 0.76 -15.55 12.17
C ALA A 178 0.08 -16.35 11.05
N LEU A 179 0.89 -16.98 10.18
CA LEU A 179 0.39 -17.83 9.11
C LEU A 179 -0.26 -19.11 9.67
N ALA A 180 0.34 -19.74 10.69
CA ALA A 180 -0.23 -20.92 11.35
C ALA A 180 -1.57 -20.62 12.04
N GLU A 181 -1.77 -19.39 12.50
CA GLU A 181 -3.02 -18.89 13.10
C GLU A 181 -4.06 -18.45 12.04
N GLY A 182 -3.72 -18.49 10.74
CA GLY A 182 -4.61 -18.09 9.65
C GLY A 182 -4.81 -16.58 9.52
N ARG A 183 -3.93 -15.76 10.12
CA ARG A 183 -4.04 -14.29 10.06
C ARG A 183 -3.70 -13.73 8.68
N GLY A 184 -2.88 -14.44 7.91
CA GLY A 184 -2.43 -14.08 6.56
C GLY A 184 -2.15 -15.35 5.74
N ASP A 185 -2.04 -15.21 4.43
CA ASP A 185 -1.60 -16.27 3.51
C ASP A 185 -0.11 -16.10 3.15
N ALA A 186 0.43 -14.88 3.26
CA ALA A 186 1.85 -14.59 3.15
C ALA A 186 2.24 -13.40 4.04
N VAL A 187 3.55 -13.24 4.32
CA VAL A 187 4.09 -12.10 5.07
C VAL A 187 5.10 -11.34 4.21
N ALA A 188 4.90 -10.04 4.04
CA ALA A 188 5.83 -9.16 3.34
C ALA A 188 6.87 -8.57 4.30
N PHE A 189 8.14 -8.57 3.90
CA PHE A 189 9.25 -7.98 4.65
C PHE A 189 9.82 -6.78 3.88
N GLY A 190 9.88 -5.60 4.51
CA GLY A 190 10.48 -4.40 3.90
C GLY A 190 11.96 -4.25 4.28
N ARG A 191 12.19 -3.66 5.46
CA ARG A 191 13.55 -3.32 5.97
C ARG A 191 14.52 -4.51 5.99
N ARG A 192 14.01 -5.73 6.23
CA ARG A 192 14.85 -6.94 6.24
C ARG A 192 15.38 -7.30 4.86
N PHE A 193 14.59 -7.13 3.80
CA PHE A 193 15.05 -7.40 2.44
C PHE A 193 16.08 -6.38 1.97
N ILE A 194 16.02 -5.13 2.44
CA ILE A 194 17.04 -4.11 2.13
C ILE A 194 18.43 -4.60 2.52
N THR A 195 18.60 -5.07 3.76
CA THR A 195 19.93 -5.45 4.27
C THR A 195 20.30 -6.92 4.06
N ASN A 196 19.36 -7.74 3.55
CA ASN A 196 19.54 -9.17 3.32
C ASN A 196 18.96 -9.52 1.93
N PRO A 197 19.74 -9.39 0.84
CA PRO A 197 19.26 -9.73 -0.50
C PRO A 197 18.86 -11.22 -0.63
N ASP A 198 19.45 -12.08 0.20
CA ASP A 198 19.19 -13.52 0.33
C ASP A 198 18.31 -13.85 1.56
N LEU A 199 17.41 -12.93 1.97
CA LEU A 199 16.58 -13.07 3.18
C LEU A 199 15.84 -14.41 3.27
N VAL A 200 15.26 -14.87 2.15
CA VAL A 200 14.48 -16.11 2.10
C VAL A 200 15.34 -17.31 2.49
N ASP A 201 16.51 -17.44 1.86
CA ASP A 201 17.46 -18.52 2.14
C ASP A 201 17.99 -18.45 3.58
N ARG A 202 18.21 -17.24 4.11
CA ARG A 202 18.60 -17.06 5.51
C ARG A 202 17.53 -17.54 6.47
N ILE A 203 16.28 -17.16 6.25
CA ILE A 203 15.15 -17.60 7.08
C ILE A 203 14.99 -19.13 7.00
N ALA A 204 15.00 -19.69 5.79
CA ALA A 204 14.85 -21.13 5.58
C ALA A 204 15.97 -21.95 6.24
N GLY A 205 17.21 -21.44 6.20
CA GLY A 205 18.39 -22.08 6.81
C GLY A 205 18.62 -21.75 8.28
N GLY A 206 17.80 -20.89 8.91
CA GLY A 206 18.02 -20.42 10.28
C GLY A 206 19.32 -19.63 10.45
N HIS A 207 19.75 -18.91 9.41
CA HIS A 207 20.97 -18.11 9.41
C HIS A 207 20.75 -16.73 10.04
N GLU A 208 21.85 -16.13 10.52
CA GLU A 208 21.82 -14.79 11.09
C GLU A 208 21.40 -13.75 10.03
N LEU A 209 20.50 -12.84 10.44
CA LEU A 209 20.03 -11.74 9.63
C LEU A 209 20.83 -10.48 9.96
N ALA A 210 21.28 -9.77 8.92
CA ALA A 210 21.87 -8.46 9.09
C ALA A 210 20.87 -7.51 9.77
N SER A 211 21.39 -6.66 10.66
CA SER A 211 20.62 -5.59 11.30
C SER A 211 20.00 -4.67 10.25
N THR A 212 18.79 -4.19 10.53
CA THR A 212 18.18 -3.13 9.72
C THR A 212 18.99 -1.85 9.87
N ARG A 213 19.05 -1.06 8.80
CA ARG A 213 19.73 0.24 8.77
C ARG A 213 18.75 1.33 8.33
N ALA A 214 19.01 2.55 8.76
CA ALA A 214 18.19 3.73 8.46
C ALA A 214 18.91 4.73 7.54
N ASP A 215 20.23 4.65 7.47
CA ASP A 215 21.08 5.34 6.49
C ASP A 215 20.86 4.80 5.08
N HIS A 216 21.02 5.67 4.08
CA HIS A 216 21.00 5.34 2.66
C HIS A 216 19.69 4.74 2.11
N ILE A 217 18.58 4.77 2.86
CA ILE A 217 17.27 4.31 2.37
C ILE A 217 16.79 5.15 1.18
N TYR A 218 17.09 6.45 1.19
CA TYR A 218 16.67 7.42 0.17
C TYR A 218 17.87 8.24 -0.34
N ASP A 219 18.93 7.55 -0.78
CA ASP A 219 20.14 8.19 -1.31
C ASP A 219 20.38 7.80 -2.77
N PRO A 220 21.01 8.69 -3.57
CA PRO A 220 21.47 8.33 -4.90
C PRO A 220 22.71 7.41 -4.83
N GLY A 221 22.78 6.47 -5.76
CA GLY A 221 23.96 5.63 -5.97
C GLY A 221 23.86 4.22 -5.37
N PRO A 222 24.93 3.42 -5.49
CA PRO A 222 24.88 1.99 -5.17
C PRO A 222 25.05 1.66 -3.68
N GLN A 223 25.58 2.61 -2.89
CA GLN A 223 25.91 2.40 -1.48
C GLN A 223 24.65 2.25 -0.64
N GLY A 224 24.56 1.16 0.14
CA GLY A 224 23.35 0.84 0.90
C GLY A 224 22.17 0.40 0.04
N TYR A 225 22.41 0.02 -1.22
CA TYR A 225 21.36 -0.46 -2.15
C TYR A 225 21.73 -1.81 -2.77
N ILE A 226 22.86 -1.90 -3.48
CA ILE A 226 23.32 -3.12 -4.17
C ILE A 226 24.60 -3.72 -3.58
N ASP A 227 25.12 -3.15 -2.49
CA ASP A 227 26.40 -3.51 -1.88
C ASP A 227 26.23 -4.36 -0.61
N PHE A 228 25.02 -4.82 -0.30
CA PHE A 228 24.80 -5.75 0.80
C PHE A 228 25.30 -7.16 0.45
N PRO A 229 26.11 -7.79 1.31
CA PRO A 229 26.67 -9.09 1.02
C PRO A 229 25.60 -10.19 1.07
N THR A 230 25.69 -11.12 0.13
CA THR A 230 24.98 -12.40 0.24
C THR A 230 25.74 -13.33 1.19
N ARG A 231 25.11 -14.39 1.68
CA ARG A 231 25.79 -15.43 2.46
C ARG A 231 26.91 -16.11 1.67
N SER A 232 26.77 -16.22 0.34
CA SER A 232 27.76 -16.88 -0.52
C SER A 232 28.97 -16.04 -0.89
N GLY A 233 29.00 -14.75 -0.52
CA GLY A 233 29.97 -13.77 -0.98
C GLY A 233 29.32 -12.69 -1.81
#